data_AF-W1XKD0-F1
#
_entry.id   AF-W1XKD0-F1
#
_cell.length_a   1.000
_cell.length_b   1.000
_cell.length_c   1.000
_cell.angle_alpha   90.00
_cell.angle_beta   90.00
_cell.angle_gamma   90.00
#
_symmetry.space_group_name_H-M   'P 1'
#
loop_
_entity.id
_entity.type
_entity.pdbx_description
1 polymer ?
#
loop_
_entity_poly.entity_id
_entity_poly.type
_entity_poly.pdbx_seq_one_letter_code
_entity_poly.pdbx_strand_id
1 'polypeptide(L)' 'EFYRVHYDMSKGGHVVFEIGYSQGDILKRMIQDLYPEKEVEIFKDINGNQRIISIIW' A
#
# COMPACT_ATOMS: atom_id res chain seq x y z
N GLU A 1 -0.25 -0.80 13.64
CA GLU A 1 -0.07 -2.19 13.17
C GLU A 1 0.92 -2.35 12.01
N PHE A 2 1.33 -1.29 11.27
CA PHE A 2 2.31 -1.41 10.18
C PHE A 2 3.76 -1.75 10.62
N TYR A 3 4.17 -1.35 11.83
CA TYR A 3 5.57 -1.47 12.28
C TYR A 3 6.09 -2.92 12.44
N ARG A 4 5.21 -3.93 12.50
CA ARG A 4 5.60 -5.33 12.73
C ARG A 4 5.74 -6.18 11.46
N VAL A 5 5.26 -5.69 10.31
CA VAL A 5 5.23 -6.48 9.06
C VAL A 5 6.63 -6.62 8.42
N HIS A 6 7.60 -5.80 8.86
CA HIS A 6 8.90 -5.71 8.17
C HIS A 6 9.74 -7.00 8.16
N TYR A 7 9.51 -7.93 9.10
CA TYR A 7 10.39 -9.10 9.28
C TYR A 7 9.95 -10.37 8.53
N ASP A 8 8.74 -10.40 7.95
CA ASP A 8 8.13 -11.63 7.41
C ASP A 8 7.74 -11.54 5.93
N MET A 9 8.32 -10.58 5.21
CA MET A 9 7.96 -10.30 3.83
C MET A 9 9.14 -10.61 2.93
N SER A 10 8.95 -11.57 2.03
CA SER A 10 9.98 -11.96 1.07
C SER A 10 10.28 -10.81 0.10
N LYS A 11 11.55 -10.65 -0.27
CA LYS A 11 11.97 -9.68 -1.27
C LYS A 11 11.29 -9.99 -2.61
N GLY A 12 10.67 -8.98 -3.21
CA GLY A 12 9.82 -9.06 -4.40
C GLY A 12 8.38 -9.50 -4.11
N GLY A 13 7.99 -9.65 -2.84
CA GLY A 13 6.65 -10.06 -2.46
C GLY A 13 5.61 -8.98 -2.72
N HIS A 14 4.42 -9.37 -3.16
CA HIS A 14 3.29 -8.45 -3.34
C HIS A 14 2.45 -8.39 -2.07
N VAL A 15 2.24 -7.17 -1.58
CA VAL A 15 1.39 -6.92 -0.43
C VAL A 15 0.27 -5.98 -0.80
N VAL A 16 -0.94 -6.50 -0.62
CA VAL A 16 -2.15 -5.90 -1.17
C VAL A 16 -3.20 -5.88 -0.08
N PHE A 17 -3.81 -4.71 0.15
CA PHE A 17 -4.88 -4.53 1.12
C PHE A 17 -6.05 -3.78 0.50
N GLU A 18 -7.26 -4.13 0.92
CA GLU A 18 -8.44 -3.30 0.68
C GLU A 18 -8.40 -2.05 1.57
N ILE A 19 -8.84 -0.91 1.02
CA ILE A 19 -8.86 0.39 1.68
C ILE A 19 -10.20 1.09 1.49
N GLY A 20 -10.56 1.96 2.45
CA GLY A 20 -11.65 2.91 2.29
C GLY A 20 -11.34 3.96 1.19
N TYR A 21 -12.38 4.50 0.55
CA TYR A 21 -12.23 5.31 -0.69
C TYR A 21 -11.36 6.58 -0.53
N SER A 22 -11.28 7.12 0.68
CA SER A 22 -10.55 8.34 0.99
C SER A 22 -9.18 8.10 1.61
N GLN A 23 -8.76 6.82 1.76
CA GLN A 23 -7.56 6.47 2.52
C GLN A 23 -6.30 6.31 1.66
N GLY A 24 -6.41 6.11 0.35
CA GLY A 24 -5.26 5.67 -0.44
C GLY A 24 -4.15 6.71 -0.53
N ASP A 25 -4.46 7.99 -0.74
CA ASP A 25 -3.43 9.04 -0.84
C ASP A 25 -2.62 9.21 0.46
N ILE A 26 -3.30 9.18 1.62
CA ILE A 26 -2.61 9.28 2.92
C ILE A 26 -1.80 8.02 3.22
N LEU A 27 -2.33 6.83 2.91
CA LEU A 27 -1.60 5.57 3.09
C LEU A 27 -0.37 5.51 2.18
N LYS A 28 -0.51 5.88 0.90
CA LYS A 28 0.61 5.93 -0.05
C LYS A 28 1.72 6.84 0.44
N ARG A 29 1.37 8.05 0.89
CA ARG A 29 2.34 8.98 1.48
C ARG A 29 3.04 8.38 2.71
N MET A 30 2.28 7.83 3.66
CA MET A 30 2.88 7.22 4.86
C MET A 30 3.82 6.07 4.54
N ILE A 31 3.45 5.20 3.58
CA ILE A 31 4.31 4.08 3.16
C ILE A 31 5.58 4.60 2.49
N GLN A 32 5.48 5.61 1.62
CA GLN A 32 6.64 6.21 0.94
C GLN A 32 7.55 6.98 1.90
N ASP A 33 6.99 7.61 2.94
CA ASP A 33 7.78 8.27 3.98
C ASP A 33 8.56 7.24 4.83
N LEU A 34 7.99 6.05 5.06
CA LEU A 34 8.62 4.97 5.84
C LEU A 34 9.57 4.09 5.02
N TYR A 35 9.24 3.85 3.76
CA TYR A 35 9.95 2.96 2.84
C TYR A 35 10.08 3.62 1.45
N PRO A 36 10.97 4.62 1.32
CA PRO A 36 11.08 5.45 0.10
C PRO A 36 11.43 4.66 -1.17
N GLU A 37 12.03 3.49 -1.03
CA GLU A 37 12.45 2.62 -2.12
C GLU A 37 11.35 1.67 -2.63
N LYS A 38 10.20 1.60 -1.95
CA LYS A 38 9.12 0.68 -2.32
C LYS A 38 8.21 1.30 -3.36
N GLU A 39 7.82 0.49 -4.34
CA GLU A 39 6.80 0.86 -5.32
C GLU A 39 5.41 0.70 -4.69
N VAL A 40 4.60 1.78 -4.75
CA VAL A 40 3.26 1.84 -4.15
C VAL A 40 2.23 2.29 -5.17
N GLU A 41 1.24 1.44 -5.40
CA GLU A 41 0.15 1.67 -6.36
C GLU A 41 -1.21 1.68 -5.68
N ILE A 42 -2.14 2.48 -6.22
CA ILE A 42 -3.53 2.55 -5.78
C ILE A 42 -4.43 2.16 -6.95
N PHE A 43 -5.28 1.16 -6.76
CA PHE A 43 -6.27 0.76 -7.75
C PHE A 43 -7.65 1.27 -7.37
N LYS A 44 -8.40 1.67 -8.38
CA LYS A 44 -9.78 2.17 -8.26
C LYS A 44 -10.78 1.10 -8.67
N ASP A 45 -11.96 1.10 -8.06
CA ASP A 45 -13.12 0.35 -8.57
C ASP A 45 -13.70 1.00 -9.84
N ILE A 46 -14.72 0.36 -10.41
CA ILE A 46 -15.45 0.84 -11.59
C ILE A 46 -16.10 2.21 -11.38
N ASN A 47 -16.32 2.61 -10.11
CA ASN A 47 -16.91 3.89 -9.74
C ASN A 47 -15.84 4.97 -9.48
N GLY A 48 -14.56 4.65 -9.70
CA GLY A 48 -13.45 5.57 -9.53
C GLY A 48 -12.98 5.74 -8.08
N ASN A 49 -13.52 4.96 -7.14
CA ASN A 49 -13.11 5.02 -5.74
C ASN A 49 -11.83 4.24 -5.53
N GLN A 50 -10.89 4.78 -4.75
CA GLN A 50 -9.69 4.05 -4.33
C GLN A 50 -10.11 2.85 -3.47
N ARG A 51 -9.65 1.65 -3.81
CA ARG A 51 -10.09 0.42 -3.11
C ARG A 51 -8.96 -0.48 -2.70
N ILE A 52 -7.84 -0.43 -3.40
CA ILE A 52 -6.72 -1.32 -3.15
C ILE A 52 -5.45 -0.51 -3.12
N ILE A 53 -4.60 -0.79 -2.15
CA ILE A 53 -3.19 -0.37 -2.15
C ILE A 53 -2.31 -1.61 -2.35
N SER A 54 -1.32 -1.49 -3.23
CA SER A 54 -0.36 -2.56 -3.54
C SER A 54 1.06 -2.04 -3.32
N ILE A 55 1.89 -2.87 -2.69
CA ILE A 55 3.29 -2.60 -2.39
C ILE A 55 4.12 -3.78 -2.90
N ILE A 56 5.19 -3.49 -3.63
CA ILE A 56 6.24 -4.49 -3.92
C ILE A 56 7.27 -4.40 -2.78
N TRP A 57 7.37 -5.46 -2.00
CA TRP A 57 8.23 -5.52 -0.80
C TRP A 57 9.69 -5.84 -1.11
#